data_AF-A0A2Z6RNY2-F1
#
_entry.id   AF-A0A2Z6RNY2-F1
#
_cell.length_a   1.000
_cell.length_b   1.000
_cell.length_c   1.000
_cell.angle_alpha   90.00
_cell.angle_beta   90.00
_cell.angle_gamma   90.00
#
_symmetry.space_group_name_H-M   'P 1'
#
loop_
_entity.id
_entity.type
_entity.pdbx_description
1 polymer ?
#
loop_
_entity_poly.entity_id
_entity_poly.type
_entity_poly.pdbx_seq_one_letter_code
_entity_poly.pdbx_strand_id
1 'polypeptide(L)'
;MYGLVPFSNDFYSPPSFLTYTPYYDYSFLYSSVKLAHARQLKRCSRHIFSFDSVTPSQWDNFSAHIDNLCNISPTTFASWHVNRMCEYLHANIIAGANAVLPARVWFNIKGSRDFVKKQIAGECNSFAATLRLARLSAKQVIYLYNSVLIPKLEYRMQVTHLSATDCYAATRAIRSLVKHKANFSRSLPNPILYLSHALGLINLSSHLIQ
;
A
#
# COMPACT_ATOMS: atom_id res chain seq x y z
N MET A 1 16.27 -18.97 41.36
CA MET A 1 16.22 -17.54 41.76
C MET A 1 17.03 -16.75 40.74
N TYR A 2 16.37 -16.22 39.70
CA TYR A 2 17.02 -15.36 38.70
C TYR A 2 16.80 -13.91 39.12
N GLY A 3 17.89 -13.19 39.39
CA GLY A 3 17.88 -11.78 39.77
C GLY A 3 17.67 -10.87 38.57
N LEU A 4 16.77 -9.90 38.75
CA LEU A 4 16.48 -8.81 37.82
C LEU A 4 17.62 -7.77 37.88
N VAL A 5 18.14 -7.37 36.71
CA VAL A 5 18.96 -6.16 36.53
C VAL A 5 18.17 -5.21 35.62
N PRO A 6 18.05 -3.91 35.95
CA PRO A 6 17.14 -3.00 35.26
C PRO A 6 17.73 -2.52 33.92
N PHE A 7 16.86 -2.41 32.91
CA PHE A 7 17.17 -1.79 31.62
C PHE A 7 17.36 -0.26 31.80
N SER A 8 18.57 0.24 31.52
CA SER A 8 18.84 1.67 31.36
C SER A 8 18.23 2.15 30.04
N ASN A 9 17.39 3.17 30.11
CA ASN A 9 16.80 3.89 28.98
C ASN A 9 17.81 4.91 28.45
N ASP A 10 18.74 4.48 27.60
CA ASP A 10 19.58 5.40 26.83
C ASP A 10 19.28 5.24 25.34
N PHE A 11 18.09 5.72 24.95
CA PHE A 11 17.78 5.99 23.55
C PHE A 11 18.45 7.30 23.14
N TYR A 12 19.48 7.17 22.30
CA TYR A 12 20.06 8.20 21.42
C TYR A 12 19.29 9.52 21.34
N SER A 13 19.78 10.54 22.06
CA SER A 13 19.44 11.94 21.82
C SER A 13 20.07 12.40 20.49
N PRO A 14 19.30 12.94 19.53
CA PRO A 14 19.87 13.51 18.32
C PRO A 14 20.54 14.88 18.63
N PRO A 15 21.69 15.20 18.02
CA PRO A 15 22.39 16.45 18.28
C PRO A 15 21.55 17.68 17.86
N SER A 16 21.55 18.67 18.74
CA SER A 16 20.75 19.89 18.73
C SER A 16 21.22 20.93 17.69
N PHE A 17 21.08 20.63 16.39
CA PHE A 17 21.31 21.60 15.30
C PHE A 17 20.37 21.42 14.09
N LEU A 18 19.08 21.17 14.32
CA LEU A 18 18.07 21.17 13.25
C LEU A 18 16.77 21.85 13.71
N THR A 19 16.83 23.12 14.05
CA THR A 19 15.64 23.97 14.24
C THR A 19 15.38 24.82 13.00
N TYR A 20 14.87 24.20 11.92
CA TYR A 20 13.97 24.88 10.99
C TYR A 20 13.28 23.86 10.06
N THR A 21 12.20 23.24 10.53
CA THR A 21 11.32 22.43 9.69
C THR A 21 10.16 23.30 9.18
N PRO A 22 10.10 23.67 7.89
CA PRO A 22 8.84 24.08 7.32
C PRO A 22 7.93 22.85 7.26
N TYR A 23 6.72 23.04 7.79
CA TYR A 23 5.61 22.10 7.90
C TYR A 23 5.58 21.02 6.81
N TYR A 24 6.09 19.84 7.15
CA TYR A 24 5.93 18.63 6.34
C TYR A 24 4.55 18.05 6.66
N ASP A 25 3.73 17.80 5.64
CA ASP A 25 2.49 17.06 5.81
C ASP A 25 2.83 15.58 6.09
N TYR A 26 2.92 15.26 7.39
CA TYR A 26 3.27 13.93 7.90
C TYR A 26 2.18 12.88 7.67
N SER A 27 1.00 13.24 7.16
CA SER A 27 -0.15 12.31 7.01
C SER A 27 0.14 11.12 6.08
N PHE A 28 0.87 11.36 4.98
CA PHE A 28 1.22 10.31 4.00
C PHE A 28 2.29 9.34 4.52
N LEU A 29 3.25 9.84 5.29
CA LEU A 29 4.27 9.02 5.94
C LEU A 29 3.68 8.25 7.12
N TYR A 30 2.82 8.88 7.93
CA TYR A 30 2.21 8.27 9.09
C TYR A 30 1.33 7.07 8.75
N SER A 31 0.49 7.18 7.71
CA SER A 31 -0.31 6.07 7.20
C SER A 31 0.56 4.93 6.64
N SER A 32 1.65 5.27 5.94
CA SER A 32 2.56 4.28 5.35
C SER A 32 3.47 3.61 6.40
N VAL A 33 3.85 4.32 7.47
CA VAL A 33 4.63 3.79 8.61
C VAL A 33 3.77 2.87 9.47
N LYS A 34 2.49 3.20 9.73
CA LYS A 34 1.55 2.28 10.40
C LYS A 34 1.40 0.96 9.66
N LEU A 35 1.35 1.01 8.32
CA LEU A 35 1.22 -0.16 7.47
C LEU A 35 2.51 -1.01 7.43
N ALA A 36 3.68 -0.37 7.41
CA ALA A 36 4.97 -1.05 7.54
C ALA A 36 5.13 -1.70 8.93
N HIS A 37 4.70 -1.01 10.00
CA HIS A 37 4.70 -1.52 11.37
C HIS A 37 3.76 -2.73 11.55
N ALA A 38 2.60 -2.74 10.87
CA ALA A 38 1.68 -3.88 10.89
C ALA A 38 2.30 -5.17 10.30
N ARG A 39 3.24 -5.06 9.35
CA ARG A 39 3.98 -6.20 8.79
C ARG A 39 5.09 -6.73 9.70
N GLN A 40 5.77 -5.85 10.43
CA GLN A 40 6.78 -6.26 11.42
C GLN A 40 6.18 -7.20 12.48
N LEU A 41 4.86 -7.11 12.69
CA LEU A 41 4.08 -7.93 13.61
C LEU A 41 3.53 -9.25 13.01
N LYS A 42 4.00 -9.71 11.83
CA LYS A 42 3.62 -11.00 11.20
C LYS A 42 2.11 -11.29 11.11
N ARG A 43 1.24 -10.28 10.98
CA ARG A 43 -0.20 -10.53 10.84
C ARG A 43 -0.53 -10.97 9.41
N CYS A 44 -0.91 -12.24 9.28
CA CYS A 44 -1.33 -12.88 8.04
C CYS A 44 -2.65 -12.30 7.50
N SER A 45 -2.68 -12.17 6.17
CA SER A 45 -3.80 -12.14 5.23
C SER A 45 -5.21 -11.90 5.80
N ARG A 46 -5.83 -10.79 5.37
CA ARG A 46 -7.27 -10.72 5.09
C ARG A 46 -7.47 -9.78 3.90
N HIS A 47 -8.32 -10.17 2.94
CA HIS A 47 -8.74 -9.34 1.81
C HIS A 47 -9.06 -7.90 2.28
N ILE A 48 -8.29 -6.90 1.84
CA ILE A 48 -8.54 -5.50 2.22
C ILE A 48 -9.33 -4.81 1.10
N PHE A 49 -10.60 -4.57 1.39
CA PHE A 49 -11.32 -3.41 0.87
C PHE A 49 -10.59 -2.17 1.39
N SER A 50 -10.11 -1.28 0.50
CA SER A 50 -9.54 -0.01 0.93
C SER A 50 -10.69 0.95 1.25
N PHE A 51 -11.13 0.90 2.50
CA PHE A 51 -12.22 1.73 3.05
C PHE A 51 -11.87 3.23 3.14
N ASP A 52 -10.58 3.58 3.07
CA ASP A 52 -10.06 4.94 3.28
C ASP A 52 -10.59 6.01 2.30
N SER A 53 -11.37 5.59 1.29
CA SER A 53 -11.98 6.48 0.29
C SER A 53 -13.51 6.52 0.33
N VAL A 54 -14.14 5.84 1.30
CA VAL A 54 -15.60 5.83 1.50
C VAL A 54 -15.95 6.66 2.72
N THR A 55 -16.82 7.65 2.56
CA THR A 55 -17.29 8.50 3.67
C THR A 55 -18.29 7.75 4.56
N PRO A 56 -18.47 8.15 5.83
CA PRO A 56 -19.50 7.55 6.70
C PRO A 56 -20.90 7.56 6.06
N SER A 57 -21.28 8.67 5.42
CA SER A 57 -22.57 8.77 4.70
C SER A 57 -22.72 7.77 3.55
N GLN A 58 -21.63 7.42 2.87
CA GLN A 58 -21.66 6.39 1.81
C GLN A 58 -21.81 4.99 2.41
N TRP A 59 -21.27 4.75 3.61
CA TRP A 59 -21.51 3.51 4.35
C TRP A 59 -22.95 3.38 4.82
N ASP A 60 -23.54 4.45 5.34
CA ASP A 60 -24.94 4.46 5.77
C ASP A 60 -25.87 4.19 4.59
N ASN A 61 -25.62 4.85 3.45
CA ASN A 61 -26.36 4.62 2.21
C ASN A 61 -26.18 3.18 1.70
N PHE A 62 -24.97 2.63 1.79
CA PHE A 62 -24.70 1.27 1.36
C PHE A 62 -25.40 0.25 2.26
N SER A 63 -25.34 0.44 3.58
CA SER A 63 -26.02 -0.42 4.54
C SER A 63 -27.52 -0.42 4.31
N ALA A 64 -28.14 0.76 4.21
CA ALA A 64 -29.57 0.88 3.94
C ALA A 64 -29.95 0.24 2.59
N HIS A 65 -29.08 0.32 1.58
CA HIS A 65 -29.31 -0.35 0.30
C HIS A 65 -29.20 -1.88 0.41
N ILE A 66 -28.24 -2.40 1.17
CA ILE A 66 -28.08 -3.85 1.42
C ILE A 66 -29.25 -4.39 2.22
N ASP A 67 -29.74 -3.67 3.22
CA ASP A 67 -30.90 -4.09 4.02
C ASP A 67 -32.15 -4.25 3.14
N ASN A 68 -32.31 -3.39 2.13
CA ASN A 68 -33.38 -3.51 1.13
C ASN A 68 -33.16 -4.63 0.09
N LEU A 69 -31.91 -4.99 -0.21
CA LEU A 69 -31.61 -6.12 -1.10
C LEU A 69 -31.80 -7.46 -0.38
N CYS A 70 -31.49 -7.50 0.92
CA CYS A 70 -31.57 -8.68 1.76
C CYS A 70 -33.00 -8.96 2.24
N ASN A 71 -33.90 -9.30 1.31
CA ASN A 71 -35.34 -9.49 1.59
C ASN A 71 -35.71 -10.84 2.24
N ILE A 72 -34.75 -11.58 2.80
CA ILE A 72 -34.97 -12.92 3.33
C ILE A 72 -34.98 -12.88 4.85
N SER A 73 -36.01 -13.48 5.45
CA SER A 73 -36.09 -13.62 6.91
C SER A 73 -34.84 -14.31 7.48
N PRO A 74 -34.30 -13.85 8.62
CA PRO A 74 -33.18 -14.50 9.29
C PRO A 74 -33.38 -16.01 9.52
N THR A 75 -34.62 -16.44 9.77
CA THR A 75 -34.96 -17.86 10.02
C THR A 75 -34.85 -18.70 8.75
N THR A 76 -35.27 -18.17 7.60
CA THR A 76 -35.12 -18.81 6.29
C THR A 76 -33.66 -18.80 5.86
N PHE A 77 -32.93 -17.71 6.13
CA PHE A 77 -31.52 -17.62 5.81
C PHE A 77 -30.68 -18.61 6.62
N ALA A 78 -30.98 -18.76 7.92
CA ALA A 78 -30.27 -19.68 8.82
C ALA A 78 -30.50 -21.17 8.50
N SER A 79 -31.57 -21.51 7.75
CA SER A 79 -31.82 -22.90 7.32
C SER A 79 -31.10 -23.28 6.04
N TRP A 80 -30.41 -22.34 5.39
CA TRP A 80 -29.69 -22.60 4.16
C TRP A 80 -28.34 -23.27 4.39
N HIS A 81 -27.88 -23.99 3.37
CA HIS A 81 -26.51 -24.48 3.32
C HIS A 81 -25.53 -23.30 3.22
N VAL A 82 -24.38 -23.40 3.92
CA VAL A 82 -23.38 -22.32 4.01
C VAL A 82 -22.96 -21.77 2.65
N ASN A 83 -22.72 -22.62 1.65
CA ASN A 83 -22.35 -22.16 0.30
C ASN A 83 -23.43 -21.26 -0.32
N ARG A 84 -24.72 -21.60 -0.12
CA ARG A 84 -25.84 -20.79 -0.64
C ARG A 84 -25.96 -19.47 0.11
N MET A 85 -25.71 -19.47 1.42
CA MET A 85 -25.63 -18.24 2.21
C MET A 85 -24.51 -17.34 1.69
N CYS A 86 -23.32 -17.90 1.44
CA CYS A 86 -22.17 -17.18 0.91
C CYS A 86 -22.46 -16.61 -0.48
N GLU A 87 -23.02 -17.39 -1.40
CA GLU A 87 -23.38 -16.93 -2.75
C GLU A 87 -24.39 -15.79 -2.71
N TYR A 88 -25.44 -15.93 -1.89
CA TYR A 88 -26.49 -14.91 -1.74
C TYR A 88 -25.93 -13.60 -1.16
N LEU A 89 -25.19 -13.68 -0.06
CA LEU A 89 -24.57 -12.50 0.54
C LEU A 89 -23.58 -11.86 -0.44
N HIS A 90 -22.76 -12.66 -1.12
CA HIS A 90 -21.79 -12.17 -2.09
C HIS A 90 -22.47 -11.42 -3.25
N ALA A 91 -23.54 -11.98 -3.82
CA ALA A 91 -24.30 -11.34 -4.89
C ALA A 91 -24.91 -10.00 -4.46
N ASN A 92 -25.52 -9.94 -3.27
CA ASN A 92 -26.14 -8.71 -2.76
C ASN A 92 -25.11 -7.65 -2.38
N ILE A 93 -23.99 -8.04 -1.77
CA ILE A 93 -22.88 -7.13 -1.46
C ILE A 93 -22.31 -6.51 -2.74
N ILE A 94 -22.12 -7.31 -3.79
CA ILE A 94 -21.67 -6.80 -5.09
C ILE A 94 -22.70 -5.85 -5.71
N ALA A 95 -23.98 -6.22 -5.68
CA ALA A 95 -25.06 -5.39 -6.24
C ALA A 95 -25.14 -4.03 -5.53
N GLY A 96 -25.14 -4.02 -4.19
CA GLY A 96 -25.16 -2.78 -3.42
C GLY A 96 -23.89 -1.95 -3.59
N ALA A 97 -22.72 -2.59 -3.71
CA ALA A 97 -21.47 -1.90 -3.94
C ALA A 97 -21.45 -1.20 -5.31
N ASN A 98 -22.01 -1.82 -6.34
CA ASN A 98 -22.16 -1.21 -7.67
C ASN A 98 -23.12 -0.01 -7.67
N ALA A 99 -24.15 -0.04 -6.82
CA ALA A 99 -25.17 1.00 -6.76
C ALA A 99 -24.73 2.23 -5.95
N VAL A 100 -24.01 2.01 -4.85
CA VAL A 100 -23.78 3.07 -3.84
C VAL A 100 -22.33 3.49 -3.70
N LEU A 101 -21.37 2.57 -3.86
CA LEU A 101 -19.97 2.89 -3.58
C LEU A 101 -19.29 3.53 -4.80
N PRO A 102 -18.37 4.49 -4.59
CA PRO A 102 -17.59 5.08 -5.66
C PRO A 102 -16.89 3.99 -6.47
N ALA A 103 -16.83 4.17 -7.80
CA ALA A 103 -16.34 3.15 -8.71
C ALA A 103 -14.94 2.62 -8.33
N ARG A 104 -14.09 3.48 -7.77
CA ARG A 104 -12.74 3.18 -7.28
C ARG A 104 -12.68 2.09 -6.19
N VAL A 105 -13.77 1.83 -5.47
CA VAL A 105 -13.85 0.89 -4.35
C VAL A 105 -14.25 -0.52 -4.82
N TRP A 106 -15.19 -0.65 -5.77
CA TRP A 106 -15.66 -1.95 -6.24
C TRP A 106 -14.88 -2.51 -7.45
N PHE A 107 -14.16 -1.69 -8.23
CA PHE A 107 -13.20 -2.21 -9.21
C PHE A 107 -12.08 -3.05 -8.57
N ASN A 108 -11.81 -2.83 -7.27
CA ASN A 108 -10.91 -3.66 -6.48
C ASN A 108 -11.49 -5.06 -6.19
N ILE A 109 -12.82 -5.22 -6.19
CA ILE A 109 -13.54 -6.50 -5.97
C ILE A 109 -13.47 -7.38 -7.22
N LYS A 110 -13.51 -6.79 -8.42
CA LYS A 110 -13.34 -7.53 -9.68
C LYS A 110 -11.88 -7.85 -10.02
N GLY A 111 -10.90 -7.41 -9.22
CA GLY A 111 -9.49 -7.72 -9.46
C GLY A 111 -9.00 -7.32 -10.87
N SER A 112 -9.45 -6.19 -11.40
CA SER A 112 -9.06 -5.79 -12.76
C SER A 112 -7.55 -5.52 -12.83
N ARG A 113 -6.85 -6.29 -13.66
CA ARG A 113 -5.40 -6.20 -13.83
C ARG A 113 -4.96 -4.78 -14.22
N ASP A 114 -5.71 -4.11 -15.10
CA ASP A 114 -5.38 -2.74 -15.54
C ASP A 114 -5.61 -1.70 -14.45
N PHE A 115 -6.60 -1.92 -13.58
CA PHE A 115 -6.81 -1.08 -12.42
C PHE A 115 -5.63 -1.19 -11.44
N VAL A 116 -5.22 -2.41 -11.10
CA VAL A 116 -4.07 -2.66 -10.23
C VAL A 116 -2.80 -2.05 -10.83
N LYS A 117 -2.55 -2.23 -12.14
CA LYS A 117 -1.44 -1.57 -12.84
C LYS A 117 -1.48 -0.04 -12.69
N LYS A 118 -2.63 0.59 -12.95
CA LYS A 118 -2.80 2.05 -12.82
C LYS A 118 -2.59 2.52 -11.39
N GLN A 119 -3.06 1.76 -10.40
CA GLN A 119 -2.91 2.09 -8.98
C GLN A 119 -1.44 2.02 -8.53
N ILE A 120 -0.74 0.93 -8.85
CA ILE A 120 0.69 0.75 -8.54
C ILE A 120 1.53 1.85 -9.22
N ALA A 121 1.26 2.14 -10.50
CA ALA A 121 1.92 3.23 -11.21
C ALA A 121 1.61 4.60 -10.58
N GLY A 122 0.35 4.84 -10.21
CA GLY A 122 -0.08 6.07 -9.53
C GLY A 122 0.61 6.28 -8.20
N GLU A 123 0.74 5.24 -7.37
CA GLU A 123 1.47 5.30 -6.11
C GLU A 123 2.95 5.56 -6.31
N CYS A 124 3.59 4.89 -7.27
CA CYS A 124 4.99 5.16 -7.61
C CYS A 124 5.20 6.60 -8.09
N ASN A 125 4.30 7.12 -8.93
CA ASN A 125 4.37 8.49 -9.46
C ASN A 125 4.15 9.53 -8.35
N SER A 126 3.15 9.33 -7.50
CA SER A 126 2.87 10.21 -6.37
C SER A 126 4.03 10.23 -5.38
N PHE A 127 4.53 9.06 -4.98
CA PHE A 127 5.70 8.95 -4.12
C PHE A 127 6.92 9.65 -4.72
N ALA A 128 7.20 9.42 -6.01
CA ALA A 128 8.30 10.07 -6.70
C ALA A 128 8.14 11.60 -6.75
N ALA A 129 6.92 12.10 -7.01
CA ALA A 129 6.63 13.52 -7.07
C ALA A 129 6.85 14.21 -5.71
N THR A 130 6.37 13.60 -4.62
CA THR A 130 6.57 14.11 -3.26
C THR A 130 8.06 14.18 -2.90
N LEU A 131 8.80 13.09 -3.12
CA LEU A 131 10.23 13.04 -2.79
C LEU A 131 11.12 13.86 -3.74
N ARG A 132 10.63 14.19 -4.94
CA ARG A 132 11.34 15.08 -5.87
C ARG A 132 11.51 16.47 -5.26
N LEU A 133 10.44 17.00 -4.65
CA LEU A 133 10.44 18.31 -3.99
C LEU A 133 11.18 18.30 -2.64
N ALA A 134 11.30 17.13 -2.01
CA ALA A 134 11.97 16.96 -0.74
C ALA A 134 13.50 17.17 -0.81
N ARG A 135 14.09 17.83 0.19
CA ARG A 135 15.56 17.91 0.40
C ARG A 135 16.09 16.61 1.02
N LEU A 136 16.05 15.54 0.24
CA LEU A 136 16.55 14.20 0.63
C LEU A 136 17.71 13.76 -0.25
N SER A 137 18.64 13.01 0.33
CA SER A 137 19.71 12.33 -0.40
C SER A 137 19.21 11.11 -1.16
N ALA A 138 19.96 10.64 -2.16
CA ALA A 138 19.64 9.41 -2.88
C ALA A 138 19.49 8.20 -1.94
N LYS A 139 20.37 8.07 -0.93
CA LYS A 139 20.32 6.99 0.07
C LYS A 139 19.03 7.04 0.90
N GLN A 140 18.60 8.23 1.31
CA GLN A 140 17.33 8.39 2.05
C GLN A 140 16.12 8.03 1.17
N VAL A 141 16.11 8.44 -0.10
CA VAL A 141 15.05 8.07 -1.05
C VAL A 141 15.01 6.56 -1.27
N ILE A 142 16.15 5.92 -1.42
CA ILE A 142 16.25 4.46 -1.58
C ILE A 142 15.76 3.75 -0.32
N TYR A 143 16.16 4.22 0.87
CA TYR A 143 15.67 3.68 2.13
C TYR A 143 14.15 3.76 2.22
N LEU A 144 13.55 4.91 1.95
CA LEU A 144 12.10 5.09 1.97
C LEU A 144 11.41 4.20 0.93
N TYR A 145 11.98 4.07 -0.26
CA TYR A 145 11.45 3.17 -1.28
C TYR A 145 11.47 1.71 -0.81
N ASN A 146 12.62 1.22 -0.32
CA ASN A 146 12.81 -0.17 0.09
C ASN A 146 11.99 -0.54 1.33
N SER A 147 11.90 0.36 2.31
CA SER A 147 11.26 0.08 3.61
C SER A 147 9.78 0.46 3.69
N VAL A 148 9.31 1.39 2.84
CA VAL A 148 7.94 1.90 2.90
C VAL A 148 7.17 1.55 1.62
N LEU A 149 7.70 1.94 0.45
CA LEU A 149 6.95 1.78 -0.79
C LEU A 149 6.90 0.31 -1.25
N ILE A 150 8.02 -0.40 -1.28
CA ILE A 150 8.08 -1.81 -1.69
C ILE A 150 7.05 -2.66 -0.93
N PRO A 151 7.01 -2.65 0.42
CA PRO A 151 5.98 -3.38 1.13
C PRO A 151 4.57 -2.93 0.70
N LYS A 152 4.28 -1.64 0.64
CA LYS A 152 2.95 -1.15 0.26
C LYS A 152 2.50 -1.66 -1.12
N LEU A 153 3.41 -1.70 -2.09
CA LEU A 153 3.13 -2.22 -3.43
C LEU A 153 2.94 -3.74 -3.42
N GLU A 154 3.84 -4.48 -2.77
CA GLU A 154 3.72 -5.94 -2.59
C GLU A 154 2.36 -6.30 -2.02
N TYR A 155 1.89 -5.57 -1.00
CA TYR A 155 0.59 -5.80 -0.37
C TYR A 155 -0.55 -5.67 -1.38
N ARG A 156 -0.52 -4.60 -2.18
CA ARG A 156 -1.55 -4.32 -3.20
C ARG A 156 -1.49 -5.31 -4.37
N MET A 157 -0.36 -5.96 -4.58
CA MET A 157 -0.14 -6.94 -5.63
C MET A 157 -0.52 -8.37 -5.22
N GLN A 158 -0.82 -8.65 -3.94
CA GLN A 158 -1.20 -10.00 -3.48
C GLN A 158 -2.44 -10.56 -4.20
N VAL A 159 -3.32 -9.70 -4.71
CA VAL A 159 -4.58 -10.08 -5.36
C VAL A 159 -4.43 -10.19 -6.89
N THR A 160 -3.31 -9.76 -7.47
CA THR A 160 -3.10 -9.77 -8.92
C THR A 160 -1.62 -9.86 -9.28
N HIS A 161 -1.22 -10.96 -9.91
CA HIS A 161 0.14 -11.11 -10.44
C HIS A 161 0.38 -10.11 -11.58
N LEU A 162 1.28 -9.14 -11.35
CA LEU A 162 1.80 -8.27 -12.41
C LEU A 162 3.02 -8.92 -13.05
N SER A 163 3.18 -8.73 -14.35
CA SER A 163 4.37 -9.20 -15.05
C SER A 163 5.59 -8.32 -14.71
N ALA A 164 6.80 -8.84 -14.96
CA ALA A 164 8.03 -8.08 -14.75
C ALA A 164 8.06 -6.77 -15.55
N THR A 165 7.49 -6.75 -16.76
CA THR A 165 7.39 -5.54 -17.61
C THR A 165 6.43 -4.51 -17.03
N ASP A 166 5.30 -4.95 -16.45
CA ASP A 166 4.36 -4.06 -15.75
C ASP A 166 5.03 -3.41 -14.54
N CYS A 167 5.74 -4.19 -13.70
CA CYS A 167 6.49 -3.69 -12.55
C CYS A 167 7.60 -2.72 -12.97
N TYR A 168 8.31 -3.05 -14.06
CA TYR A 168 9.35 -2.20 -14.62
C TYR A 168 8.76 -0.86 -15.09
N ALA A 169 7.63 -0.88 -15.80
CA ALA A 169 6.96 0.33 -16.25
C ALA A 169 6.48 1.19 -15.07
N ALA A 170 5.82 0.58 -14.08
CA ALA A 170 5.28 1.28 -12.92
C ALA A 170 6.36 1.98 -12.07
N THR A 171 7.52 1.34 -11.90
CA THR A 171 8.64 1.87 -11.11
C THR A 171 9.57 2.82 -11.88
N ARG A 172 9.25 3.18 -13.12
CA ARG A 172 10.08 4.08 -13.95
C ARG A 172 10.35 5.44 -13.27
N ALA A 173 9.34 6.03 -12.64
CA ALA A 173 9.47 7.32 -11.98
C ALA A 173 10.45 7.26 -10.79
N ILE A 174 10.42 6.17 -10.03
CA ILE A 174 11.36 5.93 -8.91
C ILE A 174 12.80 5.87 -9.42
N ARG A 175 13.04 5.10 -10.48
CA ARG A 175 14.39 4.97 -11.06
C ARG A 175 14.91 6.30 -11.59
N SER A 176 14.04 7.09 -12.22
CA SER A 176 14.39 8.45 -12.66
C SER A 176 14.70 9.37 -11.49
N LEU A 177 13.91 9.31 -10.41
CA LEU A 177 14.12 10.09 -9.20
C LEU A 177 15.46 9.75 -8.56
N VAL A 178 15.77 8.45 -8.39
CA VAL A 178 17.02 7.99 -7.78
C VAL A 178 18.23 8.45 -8.59
N LYS A 179 18.19 8.31 -9.92
CA LYS A 179 19.26 8.84 -10.79
C LYS A 179 19.46 10.34 -10.59
N HIS A 180 18.38 11.11 -10.59
CA HIS A 180 18.45 12.55 -10.38
C HIS A 180 19.03 12.91 -9.00
N LYS A 181 18.55 12.27 -7.93
CA LYS A 181 19.03 12.52 -6.55
C LYS A 181 20.47 12.05 -6.32
N ALA A 182 20.96 11.12 -7.14
CA ALA A 182 22.34 10.63 -7.12
C ALA A 182 23.26 11.39 -8.09
N ASN A 183 22.77 12.43 -8.78
CA ASN A 183 23.49 13.17 -9.83
C ASN A 183 23.99 12.29 -10.99
N PHE A 184 23.27 11.22 -11.30
CA PHE A 184 23.57 10.35 -12.42
C PHE A 184 22.92 10.81 -13.72
N SER A 185 23.58 10.53 -14.83
CA SER A 185 23.00 10.73 -16.16
C SER A 185 21.71 9.93 -16.32
N ARG A 186 20.75 10.50 -17.04
CA ARG A 186 19.51 9.82 -17.43
C ARG A 186 19.80 8.55 -18.25
N SER A 187 20.89 8.56 -19.04
CA SER A 187 21.33 7.44 -19.89
C SER A 187 22.01 6.30 -19.13
N LEU A 188 22.32 6.47 -17.83
CA LEU A 188 22.95 5.42 -17.04
C LEU A 188 22.11 4.12 -17.09
N PRO A 189 22.71 2.94 -17.35
CA PRO A 189 21.99 1.67 -17.32
C PRO A 189 21.29 1.43 -15.98
N ASN A 190 20.01 1.05 -16.03
CA ASN A 190 19.21 0.80 -14.82
C ASN A 190 19.74 -0.34 -13.91
N PRO A 191 20.37 -1.42 -14.42
CA PRO A 191 20.91 -2.48 -13.57
C PRO A 191 21.88 -2.00 -12.48
N ILE A 192 22.62 -0.92 -12.73
CA ILE A 192 23.58 -0.34 -11.78
C ILE A 192 22.88 0.14 -10.49
N LEU A 193 21.61 0.55 -10.59
CA LEU A 193 20.84 1.02 -9.44
C LEU A 193 20.56 -0.10 -8.42
N TYR A 194 20.51 -1.36 -8.88
CA TYR A 194 20.11 -2.50 -8.05
C TYR A 194 21.27 -3.17 -7.31
N LEU A 195 22.52 -2.82 -7.66
CA LEU A 195 23.69 -3.38 -7.02
C LEU A 195 23.73 -2.97 -5.54
N SER A 196 23.72 -3.96 -4.64
CA SER A 196 23.75 -3.74 -3.18
C SER A 196 25.00 -2.98 -2.73
N HIS A 197 26.15 -3.24 -3.37
CA HIS A 197 27.41 -2.54 -3.12
C HIS A 197 27.45 -1.10 -3.65
N ALA A 198 26.46 -0.69 -4.45
CA ALA A 198 26.37 0.67 -4.99
C ALA A 198 25.21 1.45 -4.35
N LEU A 199 24.01 1.31 -4.89
CA LEU A 199 22.82 2.03 -4.43
C LEU A 199 21.85 1.14 -3.67
N GLY A 200 21.78 -0.16 -3.97
CA GLY A 200 20.90 -1.10 -3.27
C GLY A 200 19.41 -0.79 -3.45
N LEU A 201 18.99 -0.22 -4.58
CA LEU A 201 17.58 -0.07 -4.91
C LEU A 201 16.97 -1.45 -5.13
N ILE A 202 15.85 -1.78 -4.48
CA ILE A 202 15.18 -3.06 -4.74
C ILE A 202 14.53 -3.05 -6.12
N ASN A 203 14.72 -4.11 -6.90
CA ASN A 203 13.93 -4.32 -8.11
C ASN A 203 12.61 -4.98 -7.72
N LEU A 204 11.50 -4.25 -7.87
CA LEU A 204 10.16 -4.72 -7.53
C LEU A 204 9.81 -6.05 -8.20
N SER A 205 10.19 -6.26 -9.46
CA SER A 205 9.86 -7.51 -10.17
C SER A 205 10.55 -8.74 -9.58
N SER A 206 11.85 -8.63 -9.23
CA SER A 206 12.61 -9.74 -8.67
C SER A 206 12.28 -10.00 -7.20
N HIS A 207 11.89 -8.94 -6.47
CA HIS A 207 11.52 -9.05 -5.06
C HIS A 207 10.24 -9.84 -4.82
N LEU A 208 9.34 -9.88 -5.82
CA LEU A 208 8.02 -10.53 -5.72
C LEU A 208 8.00 -11.98 -6.25
N ILE A 209 9.12 -12.46 -6.79
CA ILE A 209 9.26 -13.82 -7.33
C ILE A 209 9.93 -14.76 -6.31
N GLN A 210 10.40 -14.23 -5.18
CA GLN A 210 10.96 -15.00 -4.06
C GLN A 210 9.87 -15.36 -3.04
#